data_AF-N9TWK7-F1
#
_entry.id   AF-N9TWK7-F1
#
_cell.length_a   1.000
_cell.length_b   1.000
_cell.length_c   1.000
_cell.angle_alpha   90.00
_cell.angle_beta   90.00
_cell.angle_gamma   90.00
#
_symmetry.space_group_name_H-M   'P 1'
#
loop_
_entity.id
_entity.type
_entity.pdbx_description
1 polymer ?
#
loop_
_entity_poly.entity_id
_entity_poly.type
_entity_poly.pdbx_seq_one_letter_code
_entity_poly.pdbx_strand_id
1 'polypeptide(L)'
;MTRALAVLTACLLAGCSTKPQTDPAATLQMIQQLRGQQQESAPLTLEYRESALVLNPEQEQTLHRYIAERDPATLTLSAGPADQGDSLADARLASNRLSQLARLLAPRAVTLELRYDPALPVNALRVVSRP
;
A
#
# COMPACT_ATOMS: atom_id res chain seq x y z
N MET A 1 35.37 19.60 61.65
CA MET A 1 34.59 20.76 61.16
C MET A 1 33.12 20.55 61.56
N THR A 2 32.53 21.59 62.12
CA THR A 2 31.17 21.78 62.68
C THR A 2 30.05 21.42 61.68
N ARG A 3 29.04 20.59 62.02
CA ARG A 3 27.78 20.81 62.80
C ARG A 3 26.66 21.59 62.06
N ALA A 4 25.48 20.92 62.01
CA ALA A 4 24.09 21.42 61.98
C ALA A 4 23.56 22.00 60.64
N LEU A 5 22.51 21.45 59.99
CA LEU A 5 21.08 21.28 60.34
C LEU A 5 20.22 22.38 59.66
N ALA A 6 19.46 22.04 58.62
CA ALA A 6 18.23 22.74 58.21
C ALA A 6 17.46 21.89 57.18
N VAL A 7 16.34 21.28 57.56
CA VAL A 7 14.97 21.73 57.20
C VAL A 7 14.57 21.22 55.81
N LEU A 8 13.85 20.10 55.73
CA LEU A 8 12.38 20.06 55.69
C LEU A 8 11.75 21.02 54.66
N THR A 9 11.24 20.45 53.57
CA THR A 9 9.89 20.76 53.08
C THR A 9 9.64 22.14 52.46
N ALA A 10 10.04 22.32 51.19
CA ALA A 10 9.40 23.18 50.19
C ALA A 10 10.19 22.96 48.88
N CYS A 11 9.70 22.32 47.83
CA CYS A 11 8.58 22.73 46.98
C CYS A 11 7.95 21.44 46.43
N LEU A 12 6.80 20.98 46.94
CA LEU A 12 5.49 21.39 46.44
C LEU A 12 5.53 21.96 45.01
N LEU A 13 5.01 21.15 44.09
CA LEU A 13 4.14 21.59 42.99
C LEU A 13 4.78 22.43 41.89
N ALA A 14 5.63 21.80 41.08
CA ALA A 14 5.70 22.12 39.66
C ALA A 14 5.38 20.85 38.86
N GLY A 15 4.10 20.46 38.89
CA GLY A 15 3.56 19.66 37.81
C GLY A 15 3.64 20.51 36.54
N CYS A 16 4.69 20.35 35.75
CA CYS A 16 4.72 20.79 34.36
C CYS A 16 3.78 19.89 33.56
N SER A 17 2.47 19.99 33.83
CA SER A 17 1.46 19.57 32.88
C SER A 17 1.30 20.70 31.87
N THR A 18 2.34 20.91 31.07
CA THR A 18 2.16 21.52 29.76
C THR A 18 1.38 20.51 28.95
N LYS A 19 0.05 20.53 29.08
CA LYS A 19 -0.82 20.06 28.00
C LYS A 19 -0.31 20.79 26.76
N PRO A 20 0.26 20.11 25.76
CA PRO A 20 0.41 20.76 24.48
C PRO A 20 -1.01 21.11 24.07
N GLN A 21 -1.34 22.40 24.07
CA GLN A 21 -2.58 22.89 23.52
C GLN A 21 -2.44 22.68 22.02
N THR A 22 -2.77 21.47 21.57
CA THR A 22 -2.71 21.09 20.17
C THR A 22 -3.75 21.95 19.48
N ASP A 23 -3.29 23.01 18.83
CA ASP A 23 -4.16 23.87 18.04
C ASP A 23 -4.84 22.98 16.99
N PRO A 24 -6.18 22.86 16.99
CA PRO A 24 -6.88 22.06 16.00
C PRO A 24 -6.58 22.56 14.58
N ALA A 25 -6.30 23.84 14.37
CA ALA A 25 -5.89 24.36 13.08
C ALA A 25 -4.49 23.87 12.68
N ALA A 26 -3.52 23.87 13.61
CA ALA A 26 -2.20 23.30 13.37
C ALA A 26 -2.25 21.78 13.14
N THR A 27 -3.12 21.08 13.88
CA THR A 27 -3.35 19.63 13.71
C THR A 27 -3.97 19.34 12.34
N LEU A 28 -4.95 20.14 11.92
CA LEU A 28 -5.59 20.02 10.61
C LEU A 28 -4.62 20.34 9.47
N GLN A 29 -3.78 21.36 9.62
CA GLN A 29 -2.72 21.66 8.66
C GLN A 29 -1.67 20.55 8.60
N MET A 30 -1.29 19.97 9.74
CA MET A 30 -0.37 18.83 9.78
C MET A 30 -0.99 17.58 9.15
N ILE A 31 -2.29 17.32 9.37
CA ILE A 31 -3.03 16.25 8.68
C ILE A 31 -3.13 16.54 7.17
N GLN A 32 -3.32 17.79 6.76
CA GLN A 32 -3.35 18.19 5.35
C GLN A 32 -1.96 18.10 4.70
N GLN A 33 -0.89 18.39 5.43
CA GLN A 33 0.49 18.21 4.99
C GLN A 33 0.85 16.73 4.88
N LEU A 34 0.42 15.90 5.84
CA LEU A 34 0.57 14.44 5.77
C LEU A 34 -0.26 13.82 4.63
N ARG A 35 -1.46 14.34 4.36
CA ARG A 35 -2.26 13.96 3.17
C ARG A 35 -1.64 14.46 1.87
N GLY A 36 -1.13 15.68 1.83
CA GLY A 36 -0.43 16.26 0.68
C GLY A 36 0.91 15.59 0.38
N GLN A 37 1.49 14.91 1.36
CA GLN A 37 2.64 14.02 1.22
C GLN A 37 2.27 12.54 1.07
N GLN A 38 1.01 12.18 0.79
CA GLN A 38 0.71 10.88 0.20
C GLN A 38 1.31 10.85 -1.21
N GLN A 39 2.61 10.55 -1.22
CA GLN A 39 3.44 10.24 -2.36
C GLN A 39 2.62 9.37 -3.30
N GLU A 40 2.45 9.84 -4.54
CA GLU A 40 1.86 9.06 -5.62
C GLU A 40 2.53 7.68 -5.60
N SER A 41 1.78 6.70 -5.12
CA SER A 41 2.37 5.46 -4.66
C SER A 41 2.86 4.68 -5.85
N ALA A 42 4.14 4.35 -5.85
CA ALA A 42 4.76 3.62 -6.95
C ALA A 42 3.93 2.36 -7.28
N PRO A 43 3.69 2.09 -8.58
CA PRO A 43 2.99 0.90 -9.00
C PRO A 43 3.78 -0.35 -8.59
N LEU A 44 3.08 -1.40 -8.20
CA LEU A 44 3.67 -2.71 -7.94
C LEU A 44 3.78 -3.49 -9.26
N THR A 45 4.97 -4.02 -9.55
CA THR A 45 5.19 -4.92 -10.68
C THR A 45 5.44 -6.32 -10.16
N LEU A 46 4.72 -7.28 -10.72
CA LEU A 46 4.79 -8.72 -10.46
C LEU A 46 5.01 -9.46 -11.80
N GLU A 47 5.38 -10.73 -11.73
CA GLU A 47 5.74 -11.54 -12.90
C GLU A 47 5.17 -12.97 -12.79
N TYR A 48 4.46 -13.40 -13.82
CA TYR A 48 4.02 -14.78 -13.94
C TYR A 48 5.16 -15.69 -14.41
N ARG A 49 5.20 -16.92 -13.90
CA ARG A 49 6.09 -17.94 -14.45
C ARG A 49 5.53 -18.47 -15.76
N GLU A 50 6.20 -18.19 -16.88
CA GLU A 50 5.93 -18.75 -18.21
C GLU A 50 4.44 -18.76 -18.59
N SER A 51 3.77 -19.92 -18.55
CA SER A 51 2.37 -20.14 -18.90
C SER A 51 1.44 -20.26 -17.69
N ALA A 52 1.94 -20.04 -16.48
CA ALA A 52 1.16 -20.13 -15.25
C ALA A 52 -0.01 -19.14 -15.25
N LEU A 53 -1.16 -19.60 -14.76
CA LEU A 53 -2.38 -18.78 -14.63
C LEU A 53 -2.44 -17.99 -13.34
N VAL A 54 -1.66 -18.39 -12.33
CA VAL A 54 -1.66 -17.81 -11.00
C VAL A 54 -0.27 -17.29 -10.67
N LEU A 55 -0.22 -16.29 -9.79
CA LEU A 55 1.03 -15.83 -9.20
C LEU A 55 1.63 -16.96 -8.34
N ASN A 56 2.95 -16.95 -8.19
CA ASN A 56 3.55 -17.81 -7.17
C ASN A 56 3.17 -17.31 -5.76
N PRO A 57 3.29 -18.16 -4.72
CA PRO A 57 2.84 -17.79 -3.38
C PRO A 57 3.51 -16.53 -2.80
N GLU A 58 4.80 -16.32 -3.08
CA GLU A 58 5.57 -15.16 -2.60
C GLU A 58 5.06 -13.84 -3.21
N GLN A 59 4.73 -13.86 -4.50
CA GLN A 59 4.17 -12.71 -5.20
C GLN A 59 2.73 -12.45 -4.82
N GLU A 60 1.94 -13.49 -4.59
CA GLU A 60 0.59 -13.36 -4.03
C GLU A 60 0.64 -12.70 -2.65
N GLN A 61 1.55 -13.13 -1.78
CA GLN A 61 1.73 -12.50 -0.47
C GLN A 61 2.19 -11.04 -0.59
N THR A 62 3.04 -10.75 -1.57
CA THR A 62 3.48 -9.37 -1.88
C THR A 62 2.31 -8.51 -2.35
N LEU A 63 1.43 -9.04 -3.20
CA LEU A 63 0.21 -8.37 -3.63
C LEU A 63 -0.72 -8.08 -2.45
N HIS A 64 -0.97 -9.07 -1.59
CA HIS A 64 -1.85 -8.87 -0.43
C HIS A 64 -1.32 -7.84 0.55
N ARG A 65 -0.01 -7.82 0.79
CA ARG A 65 0.65 -6.81 1.62
C ARG A 65 0.57 -5.42 0.99
N TYR A 66 0.85 -5.30 -0.31
CA TYR A 66 0.71 -4.03 -1.04
C TYR A 66 -0.69 -3.43 -0.91
N ILE A 67 -1.73 -4.27 -1.03
CA ILE A 67 -3.12 -3.83 -0.88
C ILE A 67 -3.42 -3.46 0.58
N ALA A 68 -2.95 -4.24 1.55
CA ALA A 68 -3.19 -3.97 2.96
C ALA A 68 -2.51 -2.67 3.45
N GLU A 69 -1.32 -2.36 2.95
CA GLU A 69 -0.59 -1.13 3.29
C GLU A 69 -1.24 0.13 2.73
N ARG A 70 -1.95 0.01 1.60
CA ARG A 70 -2.50 1.15 0.85
C ARG A 70 -4.00 1.36 1.04
N ASP A 71 -4.72 0.31 1.46
CA ASP A 71 -6.17 0.28 1.63
C ASP A 71 -6.94 0.99 0.47
N PRO A 72 -6.72 0.58 -0.79
CA PRO A 72 -7.26 1.30 -1.94
C PRO A 72 -8.76 1.07 -2.13
N ALA A 73 -9.51 2.10 -2.54
CA ALA A 73 -10.88 1.91 -3.02
C ALA A 73 -10.92 1.27 -4.41
N THR A 74 -9.90 1.53 -5.25
CA THR A 74 -9.79 0.98 -6.60
C THR A 74 -8.40 0.41 -6.89
N LEU A 75 -8.34 -0.77 -7.50
CA LEU A 75 -7.13 -1.40 -8.02
C LEU A 75 -7.22 -1.58 -9.53
N THR A 76 -6.25 -1.03 -10.26
CA THR A 76 -6.05 -1.35 -11.67
C THR A 76 -5.03 -2.47 -11.81
N LEU A 77 -5.44 -3.57 -12.43
CA LEU A 77 -4.61 -4.74 -12.75
C LEU A 77 -4.36 -4.76 -14.26
N SER A 78 -3.13 -4.50 -14.68
CA SER A 78 -2.71 -4.52 -16.08
C SER A 78 -1.81 -5.71 -16.35
N ALA A 79 -2.22 -6.64 -17.22
CA ALA A 79 -1.41 -7.79 -17.61
C ALA A 79 -0.74 -7.55 -18.96
N GLY A 80 0.56 -7.83 -19.03
CA GLY A 80 1.32 -7.84 -20.26
C GLY A 80 1.04 -9.06 -21.16
N PRO A 81 1.64 -9.09 -22.36
CA PRO A 81 1.58 -10.25 -23.24
C PRO A 81 2.20 -11.47 -22.56
N ALA A 82 1.76 -12.66 -22.96
CA ALA A 82 2.49 -13.88 -22.65
C ALA A 82 3.56 -14.14 -23.72
N ASP A 83 4.30 -15.24 -23.57
CA ASP A 83 5.30 -15.69 -24.55
C ASP A 83 4.80 -16.91 -25.33
N GLN A 84 3.59 -16.83 -25.92
CA GLN A 84 2.96 -17.95 -26.64
C GLN A 84 3.28 -17.95 -28.14
N GLY A 85 3.97 -16.92 -28.64
CA GLY A 85 4.31 -16.78 -30.06
C GLY A 85 3.14 -16.37 -30.97
N ASP A 86 1.95 -16.16 -30.41
CA ASP A 86 0.75 -15.65 -31.11
C ASP A 86 0.05 -14.59 -30.24
N SER A 87 -0.18 -13.41 -30.80
CA SER A 87 -0.72 -12.27 -30.04
C SER A 87 -2.13 -12.51 -29.48
N LEU A 88 -2.94 -13.34 -30.15
CA LEU A 88 -4.27 -13.70 -29.66
C LEU A 88 -4.17 -14.71 -28.52
N ALA A 89 -3.29 -15.70 -28.62
CA ALA A 89 -2.98 -16.62 -27.53
C ALA A 89 -2.43 -15.87 -26.30
N ASP A 90 -1.56 -14.88 -26.50
CA ASP A 90 -1.02 -14.04 -25.44
C ASP A 90 -2.12 -13.25 -24.71
N ALA A 91 -2.97 -12.57 -25.47
CA ALA A 91 -4.09 -11.82 -24.90
C ALA A 91 -5.08 -12.71 -24.16
N ARG A 92 -5.35 -13.93 -24.67
CA ARG A 92 -6.21 -14.92 -23.98
C ARG A 92 -5.61 -15.37 -22.66
N LEU A 93 -4.32 -15.68 -22.64
CA LEU A 93 -3.64 -16.09 -21.41
C LEU A 93 -3.60 -14.95 -20.38
N ALA A 94 -3.28 -13.72 -20.82
CA ALA A 94 -3.32 -12.54 -19.98
C ALA A 94 -4.73 -12.27 -19.41
N SER A 95 -5.78 -12.43 -20.21
CA SER A 95 -7.17 -12.30 -19.76
C SER A 95 -7.54 -13.37 -18.72
N ASN A 96 -7.10 -14.61 -18.92
CA ASN A 96 -7.32 -15.69 -17.95
C ASN A 96 -6.63 -15.40 -16.62
N ARG A 97 -5.38 -14.90 -16.65
CA ARG A 97 -4.64 -14.45 -15.46
C ARG A 97 -5.37 -13.35 -14.68
N LEU A 98 -5.83 -12.31 -15.39
CA LEU A 98 -6.63 -11.24 -14.79
C LEU A 98 -7.92 -11.76 -14.16
N SER A 99 -8.58 -12.73 -14.79
CA SER A 99 -9.78 -13.38 -14.25
C SER A 99 -9.49 -14.20 -12.99
N GLN A 100 -8.32 -14.86 -12.91
CA GLN A 100 -7.89 -15.53 -11.67
C GLN A 100 -7.61 -14.53 -10.55
N LEU A 101 -6.91 -13.44 -10.84
CA LEU A 101 -6.68 -12.38 -9.87
C LEU A 101 -7.98 -11.74 -9.37
N ALA A 102 -8.95 -11.51 -10.26
CA ALA A 102 -10.24 -10.99 -9.87
C ALA A 102 -10.95 -11.91 -8.87
N ARG A 103 -10.86 -13.23 -9.06
CA ARG A 103 -11.39 -14.22 -8.11
C ARG A 103 -10.63 -14.23 -6.78
N LEU A 104 -9.30 -14.17 -6.83
CA LEU A 104 -8.45 -14.10 -5.63
C LEU A 104 -8.78 -12.87 -4.77
N LEU A 105 -9.07 -11.74 -5.41
CA LEU A 105 -9.33 -10.47 -4.75
C LEU A 105 -10.82 -10.20 -4.49
N ALA A 106 -11.73 -11.05 -5.00
CA ALA A 106 -13.18 -10.90 -4.83
C ALA A 106 -13.66 -10.74 -3.37
N PRO A 107 -13.04 -11.38 -2.36
CA PRO A 107 -13.45 -11.18 -0.97
C PRO A 107 -13.12 -9.79 -0.40
N ARG A 108 -12.31 -8.98 -1.11
CA ARG A 108 -11.93 -7.63 -0.66
C ARG A 108 -12.92 -6.60 -1.17
N ALA A 109 -13.22 -5.60 -0.33
CA ALA A 109 -14.08 -4.48 -0.68
C ALA A 109 -13.34 -3.44 -1.55
N VAL A 110 -12.84 -3.86 -2.71
CA VAL A 110 -12.06 -3.01 -3.64
C VAL A 110 -12.64 -3.13 -5.04
N THR A 111 -12.79 -2.00 -5.74
CA THR A 111 -13.19 -1.99 -7.15
C THR A 111 -12.02 -2.42 -8.02
N LEU A 112 -12.22 -3.38 -8.93
CA LEU A 112 -11.18 -3.89 -9.81
C LEU A 112 -11.35 -3.38 -11.24
N GLU A 113 -10.30 -2.78 -11.79
CA GLU A 113 -10.18 -2.47 -13.22
C GLU A 113 -9.19 -3.43 -13.88
N LEU A 114 -9.67 -4.29 -14.77
CA LEU A 114 -8.85 -5.29 -15.46
C LEU A 114 -8.48 -4.80 -16.86
N ARG A 115 -7.19 -4.82 -17.20
CA ARG A 115 -6.69 -4.32 -18.48
C ARG A 115 -5.63 -5.25 -19.06
N TYR A 116 -5.76 -5.55 -20.35
CA TYR A 116 -4.65 -6.08 -21.13
C TYR A 116 -3.82 -4.91 -21.66
N ASP A 117 -2.50 -4.95 -21.49
CA ASP A 117 -1.58 -3.90 -21.92
C ASP A 117 -0.40 -4.52 -22.69
N PRO A 118 -0.43 -4.54 -24.04
CA PRO A 118 0.63 -5.15 -24.84
C PRO A 118 1.96 -4.40 -24.77
N ALA A 119 2.00 -3.20 -24.19
CA ALA A 119 3.24 -2.44 -24.01
C ALA A 119 3.99 -2.82 -22.72
N LEU A 120 3.38 -3.61 -21.83
CA LEU A 120 4.06 -4.17 -20.67
C LEU A 120 5.07 -5.26 -21.08
N PRO A 121 6.09 -5.53 -20.24
CA PRO A 121 6.97 -6.67 -20.44
C PRO A 121 6.19 -8.00 -20.46
N VAL A 122 6.77 -8.98 -21.16
CA VAL A 122 6.24 -10.34 -21.22
C VAL A 122 6.06 -10.91 -19.83
N ASN A 123 4.92 -11.56 -19.58
CA ASN A 123 4.52 -12.14 -18.30
C ASN A 123 4.43 -11.15 -17.12
N ALA A 124 4.50 -9.84 -17.36
CA ALA A 124 4.37 -8.85 -16.29
C ALA A 124 2.91 -8.61 -15.89
N LEU A 125 2.74 -8.25 -14.61
CA LEU A 125 1.53 -7.69 -14.04
C LEU A 125 1.88 -6.37 -13.37
N ARG A 126 1.26 -5.28 -13.82
CA ARG A 126 1.35 -3.97 -13.17
C ARG A 126 0.08 -3.72 -12.35
N VAL A 127 0.27 -3.38 -11.08
CA VAL A 127 -0.80 -3.11 -10.11
C VAL A 127 -0.70 -1.66 -9.66
N VAL A 128 -1.80 -0.94 -9.82
CA VAL A 128 -1.89 0.48 -9.45
C VAL A 128 -3.04 0.65 -8.46
N SER A 129 -2.73 1.12 -7.26
CA SER A 129 -3.72 1.50 -6.24
C SER A 129 -4.20 2.93 -6.43
N ARG A 130 -5.50 3.17 -6.26
CA ARG A 130 -6.08 4.52 -6.15
C ARG A 130 -6.97 4.58 -4.89
N PRO A 131 -6.99 5.74 -4.19
CA PRO A 131 -7.86 5.96 -3.04
C PRO A 131 -9.34 5.99 -3.43
#